data_AF-A0A957VB64-F1
#
_entry.id   AF-A0A957VB64-F1
#
_cell.length_a   1.000
_cell.length_b   1.000
_cell.length_c   1.000
_cell.angle_alpha   90.00
_cell.angle_beta   90.00
_cell.angle_gamma   90.00
#
_symmetry.space_group_name_H-M   'P 1'
#
loop_
_entity.id
_entity.type
_entity.pdbx_description
1 polymer ?
#
loop_
_entity_poly.entity_id
_entity_poly.type
_entity_poly.pdbx_seq_one_letter_code
_entity_poly.pdbx_strand_id
1 'polypeptide(L)'
;MPHPMTVAIQADLQKLADSAKAEPMQAYMKTKQPFYGVTAGPRRKSFKVVARQFKAISRADYEQIITELWAGPYREEMYQALELIDHYQAYRDQQSWPLYERLVRSAPHWDTLDWLAGGPISELVRRQRTFE
;
A
#
# COMPACT_ATOMS: atom_id res chain seq x y z
N MET A 1 -10.92 15.92 -0.84
CA MET A 1 -10.31 15.83 -2.18
C MET A 1 -9.16 14.84 -2.09
N PRO A 2 -8.93 13.99 -3.10
CA PRO A 2 -7.85 13.01 -3.06
C PRO A 2 -6.48 13.70 -3.01
N HIS A 3 -5.51 13.12 -2.30
CA HIS A 3 -4.17 13.66 -2.24
C HIS A 3 -3.48 13.56 -3.62
N PRO A 4 -2.69 14.57 -4.06
CA PRO A 4 -2.06 14.56 -5.39
C PRO A 4 -1.17 13.32 -5.66
N MET A 5 -0.49 12.81 -4.64
CA MET A 5 0.32 11.58 -4.76
C MET A 5 -0.55 10.33 -5.02
N THR A 6 -1.74 10.23 -4.41
CA THR A 6 -2.71 9.16 -4.67
C THR A 6 -3.13 9.18 -6.14
N VAL A 7 -3.51 10.36 -6.63
CA VAL A 7 -3.92 10.56 -8.03
C VAL A 7 -2.79 10.19 -8.99
N ALA A 8 -1.56 10.60 -8.70
CA ALA A 8 -0.39 10.27 -9.51
C ALA A 8 -0.11 8.75 -9.55
N ILE A 9 -0.21 8.08 -8.39
CA ILE A 9 -0.04 6.62 -8.30
C ILE A 9 -1.09 5.89 -9.12
N GLN A 10 -2.37 6.25 -8.96
CA GLN A 10 -3.47 5.61 -9.70
C GLN A 10 -3.35 5.84 -11.20
N ALA A 11 -2.99 7.06 -11.62
CA ALA A 11 -2.77 7.38 -13.02
C ALA A 11 -1.63 6.55 -13.64
N ASP A 12 -0.55 6.32 -12.90
CA ASP A 12 0.56 5.51 -13.39
C ASP A 12 0.24 4.01 -13.41
N LEU A 13 -0.49 3.49 -12.42
CA LEU A 13 -1.02 2.12 -12.46
C LEU A 13 -1.91 1.91 -13.69
N GLN A 14 -2.80 2.86 -13.97
CA GLN A 14 -3.68 2.81 -15.14
C GLN A 14 -2.91 2.82 -16.47
N LYS A 15 -1.83 3.60 -16.57
CA LYS A 15 -0.96 3.60 -17.77
C LYS A 15 -0.22 2.28 -17.95
N LEU A 16 0.11 1.61 -16.86
CA LEU A 16 0.84 0.33 -16.86
C LEU A 16 -0.10 -0.89 -16.94
N ALA A 17 -1.42 -0.67 -16.92
CA ALA A 17 -2.40 -1.73 -16.89
C ALA A 17 -2.26 -2.69 -18.07
N ASP A 18 -2.40 -3.97 -17.78
CA ASP A 18 -2.27 -5.07 -18.73
C ASP A 18 -3.38 -6.09 -18.44
N SER A 19 -4.47 -6.00 -19.20
CA SER A 19 -5.64 -6.86 -19.01
C SER A 19 -5.32 -8.35 -19.19
N ALA A 20 -4.32 -8.69 -20.01
CA ALA A 20 -3.90 -10.07 -20.21
C ALA A 20 -3.21 -10.66 -18.97
N LYS A 21 -2.66 -9.81 -18.09
CA LYS A 21 -2.09 -10.22 -16.79
C LYS A 21 -3.09 -10.10 -15.65
N ALA A 22 -4.04 -9.18 -15.74
CA ALA A 22 -5.03 -8.94 -14.70
C ALA A 22 -5.84 -10.20 -14.36
N GLU A 23 -6.36 -10.91 -15.36
CA GLU A 23 -7.17 -12.12 -15.16
C GLU A 23 -6.38 -13.26 -14.49
N PRO A 24 -5.17 -13.65 -14.96
CA PRO A 24 -4.34 -14.63 -14.25
C PRO A 24 -3.99 -14.24 -12.81
N MET A 25 -3.68 -12.96 -12.56
CA MET A 25 -3.38 -12.46 -11.22
C MET A 25 -4.60 -12.57 -10.29
N GLN A 26 -5.77 -12.19 -10.78
CA GLN A 26 -7.02 -12.31 -10.04
C GLN A 26 -7.39 -13.77 -9.75
N ALA A 27 -7.22 -14.65 -10.74
CA ALA A 27 -7.46 -16.09 -10.60
C ALA A 27 -6.53 -16.74 -9.58
N TYR A 28 -5.23 -16.39 -9.61
CA TYR A 28 -4.27 -16.85 -8.62
C TYR A 28 -4.68 -16.46 -7.19
N MET A 29 -5.11 -15.20 -7.01
CA MET A 29 -5.54 -14.68 -5.72
C MET A 29 -6.95 -15.15 -5.30
N LYS A 30 -7.66 -15.91 -6.16
CA LYS A 30 -9.01 -16.43 -5.89
C LYS A 30 -9.96 -15.36 -5.34
N THR A 31 -9.87 -14.15 -5.87
CA THR A 31 -10.61 -12.98 -5.38
C THR A 31 -11.49 -12.36 -6.46
N LYS A 32 -12.55 -11.68 -6.03
CA LYS A 32 -13.39 -10.85 -6.91
C LYS A 32 -12.82 -9.44 -7.10
N GLN A 33 -11.80 -9.07 -6.32
CA GLN A 33 -11.18 -7.77 -6.42
C GLN A 33 -10.45 -7.63 -7.76
N PRO A 34 -10.67 -6.54 -8.51
CA PRO A 34 -10.03 -6.33 -9.79
C PRO A 34 -8.53 -6.06 -9.64
N PHE A 35 -7.81 -6.32 -10.73
CA PHE A 35 -6.39 -6.00 -10.89
C PHE A 35 -6.20 -5.12 -12.12
N TYR A 36 -5.23 -4.21 -12.07
CA TYR A 36 -4.74 -3.54 -13.26
C TYR A 36 -3.90 -4.48 -14.15
N GLY A 37 -3.31 -5.54 -13.57
CA GLY A 37 -2.38 -6.44 -14.25
C GLY A 37 -0.91 -6.01 -14.11
N VAL A 38 -0.60 -5.15 -13.12
CA VAL A 38 0.75 -4.59 -12.95
C VAL A 38 1.53 -5.47 -11.96
N THR A 39 2.54 -6.17 -12.48
CA THR A 39 3.39 -7.03 -11.64
C THR A 39 4.30 -6.22 -10.72
N ALA A 40 4.83 -6.86 -9.68
CA ALA A 40 5.57 -6.19 -8.61
C ALA A 40 6.79 -5.38 -9.10
N GLY A 41 7.51 -5.84 -10.13
CA GLY A 41 8.68 -5.14 -10.68
C GLY A 41 8.32 -3.75 -11.25
N PRO A 42 7.48 -3.69 -12.30
CA PRO A 42 6.96 -2.43 -12.85
C PRO A 42 6.27 -1.56 -11.81
N ARG A 43 5.43 -2.15 -10.95
CA ARG A 43 4.72 -1.44 -9.88
C ARG A 43 5.68 -0.70 -8.95
N ARG A 44 6.65 -1.40 -8.36
CA ARG A 44 7.69 -0.83 -7.48
C ARG A 44 8.53 0.24 -8.17
N LYS A 45 8.85 0.03 -9.46
CA LYS A 45 9.56 1.03 -10.26
C LYS A 45 8.72 2.31 -10.40
N SER A 46 7.44 2.16 -10.69
CA SER A 46 6.49 3.28 -10.81
C SER A 46 6.35 4.03 -9.50
N PHE A 47 6.14 3.32 -8.38
CA PHE A 47 6.06 3.91 -7.05
C PHE A 47 7.28 4.79 -6.76
N LYS A 48 8.49 4.29 -7.00
CA LYS A 48 9.73 5.04 -6.77
C LYS A 48 9.83 6.31 -7.61
N VAL A 49 9.29 6.31 -8.83
CA VAL A 49 9.25 7.52 -9.67
C VAL A 49 8.33 8.57 -9.04
N VAL A 50 7.12 8.18 -8.62
CA VAL A 50 6.19 9.09 -7.97
C VAL A 50 6.74 9.59 -6.63
N ALA A 51 7.24 8.71 -5.77
CA ALA A 51 7.76 9.09 -4.45
C ALA A 51 8.91 10.12 -4.52
N ARG A 52 9.74 10.09 -5.58
CA ARG A 52 10.79 11.11 -5.81
C ARG A 52 10.25 12.52 -6.05
N GLN A 53 9.01 12.64 -6.52
CA GLN A 53 8.33 13.93 -6.71
C GLN A 53 7.77 14.48 -5.40
N PHE A 54 7.54 13.61 -4.41
CA PHE A 54 6.96 13.94 -3.10
C PHE A 54 7.97 13.66 -1.97
N LYS A 55 9.18 14.25 -2.05
CA LYS A 55 10.31 13.90 -1.15
C LYS A 55 10.01 14.06 0.35
N ALA A 56 9.12 14.98 0.71
CA ALA A 56 8.65 15.18 2.06
C ALA A 56 7.13 15.24 2.01
N ILE A 57 6.49 14.32 2.74
CA ILE A 57 5.06 14.34 3.00
C ILE A 57 4.88 14.50 4.51
N SER A 58 3.81 15.13 4.97
CA SER A 58 3.50 15.20 6.40
C SER A 58 2.95 13.86 6.92
N ARG A 59 2.80 13.74 8.24
CA ARG A 59 2.06 12.62 8.86
C ARG A 59 0.64 12.52 8.30
N ALA A 60 -0.05 13.65 8.19
CA ALA A 60 -1.42 13.69 7.70
C ALA A 60 -1.49 13.18 6.25
N ASP A 61 -0.54 13.58 5.41
CA ASP A 61 -0.44 13.09 4.04
C ASP A 61 -0.15 11.59 4.01
N TYR A 62 0.78 11.09 4.85
CA TYR A 62 1.08 9.66 4.96
C TYR A 62 -0.18 8.84 5.27
N GLU A 63 -0.94 9.22 6.30
CA GLU A 63 -2.17 8.53 6.68
C GLU A 63 -3.26 8.66 5.61
N GLN A 64 -3.40 9.85 5.01
CA GLN A 64 -4.38 10.12 3.97
C GLN A 64 -4.12 9.26 2.72
N ILE A 65 -2.89 9.28 2.18
CA ILE A 65 -2.55 8.54 0.96
C ILE A 65 -2.72 7.03 1.17
N ILE A 66 -2.29 6.49 2.31
CA ILE A 66 -2.47 5.07 2.63
C ILE A 66 -3.96 4.73 2.67
N THR A 67 -4.77 5.54 3.34
CA THR A 67 -6.21 5.30 3.48
C THR A 67 -6.91 5.36 2.12
N GLU A 68 -6.56 6.34 1.28
CA GLU A 68 -7.13 6.49 -0.06
C GLU A 68 -6.78 5.32 -0.97
N LEU A 69 -5.50 4.91 -1.01
CA LEU A 69 -5.05 3.78 -1.81
C LEU A 69 -5.61 2.44 -1.31
N TRP A 70 -5.74 2.27 0.01
CA TRP A 70 -6.32 1.06 0.60
C TRP A 70 -7.81 0.91 0.32
N ALA A 71 -8.53 2.03 0.23
CA ALA A 71 -9.94 2.06 -0.17
C ALA A 71 -10.13 1.91 -1.71
N GLY A 72 -9.03 1.91 -2.47
CA GLY A 72 -9.04 1.71 -3.91
C GLY A 72 -9.65 0.37 -4.33
N PRO A 73 -10.35 0.31 -5.47
CA PRO A 73 -11.01 -0.92 -5.90
C PRO A 73 -10.00 -1.98 -6.38
N TYR A 74 -8.84 -1.56 -6.90
CA TYR A 74 -7.85 -2.47 -7.47
C TYR A 74 -6.83 -2.92 -6.43
N ARG A 75 -6.47 -4.21 -6.48
CA ARG A 75 -5.51 -4.79 -5.53
C ARG A 75 -4.15 -4.08 -5.56
N GLU A 76 -3.67 -3.66 -6.74
CA GLU A 76 -2.38 -2.97 -6.84
C GLU A 76 -2.37 -1.62 -6.12
N GLU A 77 -3.51 -0.97 -5.87
CA GLU A 77 -3.56 0.25 -5.06
C GLU A 77 -3.26 -0.06 -3.59
N MET A 78 -3.81 -1.15 -3.07
CA MET A 78 -3.48 -1.63 -1.71
C MET A 78 -1.99 -1.96 -1.60
N TYR A 79 -1.40 -2.56 -2.64
CA TYR A 79 0.05 -2.77 -2.67
C TYR A 79 0.85 -1.47 -2.70
N GLN A 80 0.39 -0.44 -3.41
CA GLN A 80 1.04 0.88 -3.38
C GLN A 80 0.93 1.53 -1.99
N ALA A 81 -0.17 1.30 -1.25
CA ALA A 81 -0.28 1.74 0.14
C ALA A 81 0.79 1.08 1.01
N LEU A 82 1.01 -0.23 0.86
CA LEU A 82 2.05 -0.98 1.57
C LEU A 82 3.47 -0.54 1.17
N GLU A 83 3.70 -0.28 -0.12
CA GLU A 83 4.97 0.27 -0.61
C GLU A 83 5.24 1.68 -0.05
N LEU A 84 4.19 2.48 0.19
CA LEU A 84 4.30 3.77 0.87
C LEU A 84 4.71 3.60 2.33
N ILE A 85 4.10 2.66 3.05
CA ILE A 85 4.48 2.30 4.42
C ILE A 85 5.95 1.88 4.46
N ASP A 86 6.43 1.07 3.50
CA ASP A 86 7.85 0.66 3.34
C ASP A 86 8.79 1.82 3.03
N HIS A 87 8.34 2.80 2.27
CA HIS A 87 9.16 3.93 1.85
C HIS A 87 9.37 4.95 2.98
N TYR A 88 8.31 5.36 3.66
CA TYR A 88 8.36 6.41 4.68
C TYR A 88 8.51 5.85 6.09
N GLN A 89 9.65 5.17 6.34
CA GLN A 89 9.91 4.47 7.60
C GLN A 89 9.93 5.38 8.84
N ALA A 90 10.19 6.69 8.66
CA ALA A 90 10.11 7.68 9.73
C ALA A 90 8.73 7.73 10.40
N TYR A 91 7.69 7.27 9.70
CA TYR A 91 6.32 7.22 10.19
C TYR A 91 5.94 5.89 10.82
N ARG A 92 6.84 4.90 10.88
CA ARG A 92 6.61 3.60 11.54
C ARG A 92 6.89 3.65 13.03
N ASP A 93 6.08 4.42 13.73
CA ASP A 93 6.12 4.59 15.17
C ASP A 93 4.75 4.29 15.80
N GLN A 94 4.64 4.47 17.12
CA GLN A 94 3.42 4.18 17.87
C GLN A 94 2.20 4.95 17.35
N GLN A 95 2.40 6.15 16.79
CA GLN A 95 1.31 6.98 16.32
C GLN A 95 0.61 6.37 15.10
N SER A 96 1.32 5.53 14.32
CA SER A 96 0.73 4.78 13.20
C SER A 96 -0.05 3.53 13.62
N TRP A 97 -0.02 3.14 14.90
CA TRP A 97 -0.72 1.93 15.36
C TRP A 97 -2.22 1.93 15.02
N PRO A 98 -3.00 3.01 15.26
CA PRO A 98 -4.41 3.03 14.91
C PRO A 98 -4.66 2.87 13.41
N LEU A 99 -3.76 3.37 12.55
CA LEU A 99 -3.84 3.14 11.11
C LEU A 99 -3.60 1.66 10.79
N TYR A 100 -2.51 1.07 11.26
CA TYR A 100 -2.16 -0.32 10.96
C TYR A 100 -3.21 -1.31 11.49
N GLU A 101 -3.78 -1.05 12.67
CA GLU A 101 -4.89 -1.84 13.19
C GLU A 101 -6.09 -1.82 12.24
N ARG A 102 -6.47 -0.64 11.71
CA ARG A 102 -7.55 -0.54 10.71
C ARG A 102 -7.22 -1.31 9.44
N LEU A 103 -5.98 -1.24 8.95
CA LEU A 103 -5.57 -1.97 7.75
C LEU A 103 -5.64 -3.49 7.98
N VAL A 104 -5.13 -3.99 9.12
CA VAL A 104 -5.22 -5.42 9.46
C VAL A 104 -6.66 -5.90 9.53
N ARG A 105 -7.53 -5.15 10.22
CA ARG A 105 -8.95 -5.52 10.37
C ARG A 105 -9.72 -5.50 9.05
N SER A 106 -9.27 -4.71 8.08
CA SER A 106 -9.91 -4.56 6.77
C SER A 106 -9.17 -5.30 5.65
N ALA A 107 -8.09 -6.02 5.94
CA ALA A 107 -7.31 -6.73 4.95
C ALA A 107 -8.18 -7.81 4.27
N PRO A 108 -8.37 -7.74 2.94
CA PRO A 108 -9.30 -8.63 2.25
C PRO A 108 -8.75 -10.04 2.08
N HIS A 109 -7.45 -10.23 2.26
CA HIS A 109 -6.77 -11.48 1.92
C HIS A 109 -5.35 -11.57 2.55
N TRP A 110 -4.75 -12.76 2.47
CA TRP A 110 -3.48 -13.10 3.13
C TRP A 110 -2.31 -12.23 2.66
N ASP A 111 -2.23 -11.89 1.37
CA ASP A 111 -1.10 -11.17 0.78
C ASP A 111 -0.91 -9.77 1.37
N THR A 112 -2.02 -9.08 1.66
CA THR A 112 -1.97 -7.77 2.31
C THR A 112 -1.74 -7.87 3.82
N LEU A 113 -2.30 -8.91 4.47
CA LEU A 113 -2.15 -9.13 5.90
C LEU A 113 -0.71 -9.56 6.25
N ASP A 114 -0.14 -10.48 5.49
CA ASP A 114 1.22 -10.99 5.66
C ASP A 114 2.26 -9.88 5.49
N TRP A 115 2.05 -8.96 4.55
CA TRP A 115 2.92 -7.79 4.39
C TRP A 115 2.88 -6.91 5.64
N LEU A 116 1.68 -6.57 6.13
CA LEU A 116 1.52 -5.75 7.34
C LEU A 116 2.15 -6.42 8.56
N ALA A 117 1.88 -7.72 8.75
CA ALA A 117 2.39 -8.50 9.86
C ALA A 117 3.93 -8.58 9.81
N GLY A 118 4.50 -8.99 8.67
CA GLY A 118 5.94 -9.24 8.54
C GLY A 118 6.80 -7.97 8.55
N GLY A 119 6.27 -6.84 8.08
CA GLY A 119 7.00 -5.58 8.01
C GLY A 119 6.64 -4.63 9.15
N PRO A 120 5.68 -3.71 8.90
CA PRO A 120 5.43 -2.57 9.78
C PRO A 120 5.02 -2.95 11.19
N ILE A 121 4.21 -4.00 11.38
CA ILE A 121 3.73 -4.41 12.70
C ILE A 121 4.82 -5.09 13.51
N SER A 122 5.51 -6.09 12.92
CA SER A 122 6.62 -6.77 13.60
C SER A 122 7.71 -5.79 14.02
N GLU A 123 8.04 -4.82 13.17
CA GLU A 123 9.02 -3.77 13.49
C GLU A 123 8.57 -2.91 14.69
N LEU A 124 7.29 -2.53 14.72
CA LEU A 124 6.69 -1.74 15.79
C LEU A 124 6.71 -2.49 17.13
N VAL A 125 6.25 -3.74 17.14
CA VAL A 125 6.22 -4.59 18.33
C VAL A 125 7.64 -4.81 18.86
N ARG A 126 8.61 -5.13 17.98
CA ARG A 126 10.00 -5.32 18.38
C ARG A 126 10.64 -4.06 19.00
N ARG A 127 10.23 -2.88 18.56
CA ARG A 127 10.75 -1.60 19.10
C ARG A 127 10.08 -1.20 20.41
N GLN A 128 8.87 -1.69 20.69
CA GLN A 128 8.08 -1.29 21.85
C GLN A 128 7.93 -2.44 22.84
N ARG A 129 8.73 -2.37 23.90
CA ARG A 129 8.69 -3.31 25.03
C ARG A 129 7.40 -3.27 25.84
N THR A 130 6.49 -2.33 25.56
CA THR A 130 5.19 -2.20 26.24
C THR A 130 4.12 -3.13 25.70
N PHE A 131 4.39 -3.87 24.61
CA PHE A 131 3.51 -4.92 24.10
C PHE A 131 3.84 -6.32 24.63
N GLU A 132 4.88 -6.44 25.48
CA GLU A 132 5.17 -7.61 26.32
C GLU A 132 4.40 -7.49 27.65
#